data_AF-T1C3P1-F1
#
_entry.id   AF-T1C3P1-F1
#
_cell.length_a   1.000
_cell.length_b   1.000
_cell.length_c   1.000
_cell.angle_alpha   90.00
_cell.angle_beta   90.00
_cell.angle_gamma   90.00
#
_symmetry.space_group_name_H-M   'P 1'
#
loop_
_entity.id
_entity.type
_entity.pdbx_description
1 polymer ?
#
loop_
_entity_poly.entity_id
_entity_poly.type
_entity_poly.pdbx_seq_one_letter_code
_entity_poly.pdbx_strand_id
1 'polypeptide(L)' 'TRRRWLPNLHERRFWVPSENRWIKLRVSSHALRTIDKKGIETVIAELRARGEKI' A
#
# COMPACT_ATOMS: atom_id res chain seq x y z
N THR A 1 -17.72 -4.13 25.77
CA THR A 1 -17.14 -5.21 24.95
C THR A 1 -16.06 -4.64 24.05
N ARG A 2 -14.84 -5.18 24.03
CA ARG A 2 -13.73 -4.59 23.25
C ARG A 2 -13.96 -4.83 21.75
N ARG A 3 -14.12 -3.75 20.98
CA ARG A 3 -14.26 -3.75 19.51
C ARG A 3 -13.16 -2.91 18.88
N ARG A 4 -12.67 -3.32 17.71
CA ARG A 4 -11.78 -2.51 16.87
C ARG A 4 -12.54 -2.01 15.64
N TRP A 5 -12.33 -0.75 15.28
CA TRP A 5 -12.87 -0.15 14.06
C TRP A 5 -11.73 0.00 13.07
N LEU A 6 -11.74 -0.83 12.04
CA LEU A 6 -10.73 -0.79 11.00
C LEU A 6 -11.25 0.06 9.84
N PRO A 7 -10.36 0.82 9.16
CA PRO A 7 -10.68 1.32 7.84
C PRO A 7 -11.01 0.15 6.90
N ASN A 8 -11.62 0.43 5.74
CA ASN A 8 -11.95 -0.59 4.75
C ASN A 8 -10.69 -1.21 4.13
N LEU A 9 -10.05 -2.13 4.87
CA LEU A 9 -8.75 -2.72 4.58
C LEU A 9 -8.92 -3.97 3.72
N HIS A 10 -8.16 -4.00 2.62
CA HIS A 10 -8.11 -5.13 1.71
C HIS A 10 -6.67 -5.46 1.34
N GLU A 11 -6.40 -6.74 1.09
CA GLU A 11 -5.12 -7.18 0.55
C GLU A 11 -5.17 -7.13 -0.98
N ARG A 12 -4.23 -6.40 -1.58
CA ARG A 12 -4.11 -6.29 -3.04
C ARG A 12 -2.66 -6.43 -3.48
N ARG A 13 -2.48 -6.87 -4.71
CA ARG A 13 -1.17 -6.99 -5.35
C ARG A 13 -0.95 -5.85 -6.33
N PHE A 14 0.24 -5.27 -6.30
CA PHE A 14 0.67 -4.24 -7.23
C PHE A 14 1.90 -4.73 -8.00
N TRP A 15 1.90 -4.51 -9.30
CA TRP A 15 3.09 -4.74 -10.11
C TRP A 15 4.02 -3.54 -9.97
N VAL A 16 5.31 -3.80 -9.72
CA VAL A 16 6.32 -2.75 -9.57
C VAL A 16 7.34 -2.93 -10.68
N PRO A 17 7.32 -2.06 -11.71
CA PRO A 17 8.25 -2.16 -12.84
C PRO A 17 9.72 -2.08 -12.40
N SER A 18 10.06 -1.14 -11.51
CA SER A 18 11.43 -0.96 -11.00
C SER A 18 12.04 -2.19 -10.33
N GLU A 19 11.21 -3.06 -9.75
CA GLU A 19 11.65 -4.28 -9.07
C GLU A 19 11.30 -5.56 -9.84
N ASN A 20 10.64 -5.42 -10.99
CA ASN A 20 10.11 -6.50 -11.82
C ASN A 20 9.37 -7.59 -11.00
N ARG A 21 8.61 -7.19 -9.96
CA ARG A 21 7.91 -8.11 -9.07
C ARG A 21 6.54 -7.61 -8.63
N TRP A 22 5.72 -8.55 -8.18
CA TRP A 22 4.46 -8.25 -7.50
C TRP A 22 4.70 -8.04 -6.01
N ILE A 23 4.13 -6.95 -5.47
CA ILE A 23 4.15 -6.64 -4.05
C ILE A 23 2.73 -6.75 -3.49
N LYS A 24 2.59 -7.45 -2.36
CA LYS A 24 1.33 -7.56 -1.62
C LYS A 24 1.27 -6.45 -0.58
N LEU A 25 0.21 -5.63 -0.63
CA LEU A 25 -0.02 -4.57 0.35
C LEU A 25 -1.43 -4.70 0.93
N ARG A 26 -1.54 -4.42 2.23
CA ARG A 26 -2.84 -4.23 2.90
C ARG A 26 -3.20 -2.76 2.83
N VAL A 27 -4.16 -2.43 1.98
CA VAL A 27 -4.50 -1.05 1.61
C VAL A 27 -5.96 -0.73 1.92
N SER A 28 -6.23 0.52 2.29
CA SER A 28 -7.59 1.04 2.37
C SER A 28 -8.06 1.62 1.03
N SER A 29 -9.37 1.82 0.86
CA SER A 29 -9.91 2.48 -0.33
C SER A 29 -9.35 3.89 -0.57
N HIS A 30 -9.02 4.62 0.51
CA HIS A 30 -8.38 5.93 0.39
C HIS A 30 -6.90 5.82 -0.05
N ALA A 31 -6.19 4.82 0.46
CA ALA A 31 -4.82 4.55 0.04
C ALA A 31 -4.74 4.19 -1.44
N LEU A 32 -5.73 3.46 -1.97
CA LEU A 32 -5.83 3.18 -3.41
C LEU A 32 -5.87 4.47 -4.25
N ARG A 33 -6.74 5.41 -3.89
CA ARG A 33 -6.80 6.72 -4.58
C ARG A 33 -5.47 7.48 -4.51
N THR A 34 -4.74 7.32 -3.41
CA THR A 34 -3.42 7.94 -3.23
C THR A 34 -2.37 7.31 -4.14
N ILE A 35 -2.37 5.97 -4.24
CA ILE A 35 -1.50 5.21 -5.15
C ILE A 35 -1.79 5.58 -6.59
N ASP A 36 -3.07 5.67 -6.97
CA ASP A 36 -3.46 6.05 -8.33
C ASP A 36 -3.02 7.49 -8.67
N LYS A 37 -3.06 8.41 -7.70
CA LYS A 37 -2.67 9.81 -7.90
C LYS A 37 -1.14 10.03 -7.94
N LYS A 38 -0.39 9.40 -7.04
CA LYS A 38 1.07 9.61 -6.88
C LYS A 38 1.93 8.61 -7.66
N GLY A 39 1.33 7.51 -8.10
CA GLY A 39 2.05 6.34 -8.61
C GLY A 39 2.53 5.40 -7.49
N ILE A 40 2.64 4.11 -7.82
CA ILE A 40 3.04 3.06 -6.87
C ILE A 40 4.49 3.18 -6.40
N GLU A 41 5.40 3.62 -7.29
CA GLU A 41 6.84 3.71 -7.01
C GLU A 41 7.14 4.76 -5.94
N THR A 42 6.53 5.93 -6.05
CA THR A 42 6.61 7.01 -5.06
C THR A 42 6.15 6.53 -3.69
N VAL A 43 5.00 5.82 -3.64
CA VAL A 43 4.44 5.33 -2.37
C VAL A 43 5.34 4.26 -1.75
N ILE A 44 5.92 3.36 -2.53
CA ILE A 44 6.87 2.36 -2.03
C ILE A 44 8.14 3.03 -1.50
N ALA A 45 8.67 4.03 -2.21
CA ALA A 45 9.83 4.79 -1.73
C ALA A 45 9.54 5.48 -0.39
N GLU A 46 8.37 6.14 -0.26
CA GLU A 46 7.91 6.75 1.00
C GLU A 46 7.72 5.70 2.12
N LEU A 47 7.25 4.49 1.80
CA LEU A 47 7.06 3.41 2.77
C LEU A 47 8.42 2.83 3.24
N ARG A 48 9.37 2.63 2.32
CA ARG A 48 10.73 2.18 2.65
C ARG A 48 11.49 3.21 3.48
N ALA A 49 11.36 4.49 3.16
CA ALA A 49 11.94 5.58 3.95
C ALA A 49 11.41 5.60 5.39
N ARG A 50 10.16 5.17 5.59
CA ARG A 50 9.55 4.98 6.93
C ARG A 50 9.98 3.68 7.63
N GLY A 51 10.71 2.80 6.96
CA GLY A 51 11.15 1.52 7.51
C GLY A 51 10.06 0.43 7.53
N GLU A 52 8.96 0.63 6.80
CA GLU A 52 7.91 -0.38 6.67
C GLU A 52 8.43 -1.59 5.87
N LYS A 53 8.05 -2.80 6.29
CA LYS A 53 8.45 -4.04 5.59
C LYS A 53 7.50 -4.31 4.42
N ILE A 54 8.05 -4.42 3.21
CA ILE A 54 7.31 -4.52 1.93
C ILE A 54 7.82 -5.67 1.05
#